data_AF-A0A1E4IGU0-F1
#
_entry.id   AF-A0A1E4IGU0-F1
#
_cell.length_a   1.000
_cell.length_b   1.000
_cell.length_c   1.000
_cell.angle_alpha   90.00
_cell.angle_beta   90.00
_cell.angle_gamma   90.00
#
_symmetry.space_group_name_H-M   'P 1'
#
loop_
_entity.id
_entity.type
_entity.pdbx_description
1 polymer ?
#
loop_
_entity_poly.entity_id
_entity_poly.type
_entity_poly.pdbx_seq_one_letter_code
_entity_poly.pdbx_strand_id
1 'polypeptide(L)' 'MNGILAIGAAGMRTAMAELQGSAGRVARMASARPSAAGVDLGAEAVQQLEARDAFIASAKVVKTADAMLGTLLDTLA' A
#
# COMPACT_ATOMS: atom_id res chain seq x y z
N MET A 1 18.51 -10.71 6.63
CA MET A 1 17.06 -10.74 6.93
C MET A 1 16.44 -9.38 7.19
N ASN A 2 17.07 -8.50 7.97
CA ASN A 2 16.50 -7.19 8.33
C ASN A 2 16.11 -6.32 7.11
N GLY A 3 16.83 -6.49 5.98
CA GLY A 3 16.56 -5.76 4.74
C GLY A 3 15.22 -6.07 4.08
N ILE A 4 14.77 -7.33 4.03
CA ILE A 4 13.52 -7.70 3.31
C ILE A 4 12.29 -7.25 4.09
N LEU A 5 12.32 -7.42 5.42
CA LEU A 5 11.28 -6.89 6.30
C LEU A 5 11.22 -5.35 6.20
N ALA A 6 12.40 -4.68 6.19
CA ALA A 6 12.47 -3.24 6.04
C ALA A 6 11.95 -2.75 4.67
N ILE A 7 12.22 -3.47 3.59
CA ILE A 7 11.72 -3.16 2.23
C ILE A 7 10.20 -3.34 2.18
N GLY A 8 9.67 -4.47 2.66
CA GLY A 8 8.23 -4.70 2.72
C GLY A 8 7.51 -3.67 3.59
N ALA A 9 8.06 -3.37 4.77
CA ALA A 9 7.52 -2.36 5.67
C ALA A 9 7.65 -0.93 5.11
N ALA A 10 8.67 -0.63 4.30
CA ALA A 10 8.80 0.63 3.60
C ALA A 10 7.75 0.76 2.48
N GLY A 11 7.60 -0.27 1.64
CA GLY A 11 6.59 -0.30 0.57
C GLY A 11 5.16 -0.17 1.12
N MET A 12 4.85 -0.88 2.20
CA MET A 12 3.56 -0.76 2.89
C MET A 12 3.31 0.65 3.45
N ARG A 13 4.32 1.31 4.03
CA ARG A 13 4.19 2.68 4.56
C ARG A 13 3.97 3.70 3.44
N THR A 14 4.69 3.57 2.33
CA THR A 14 4.50 4.45 1.16
C THR A 14 3.09 4.31 0.60
N ALA A 15 2.62 3.08 0.39
CA ALA A 15 1.26 2.80 -0.07
C ALA A 15 0.19 3.38 0.87
N MET A 16 0.40 3.27 2.20
CA MET A 16 -0.49 3.88 3.19
C MET A 16 -0.53 5.41 3.12
N ALA A 17 0.61 6.06 2.84
CA ALA A 17 0.67 7.50 2.69
C ALA A 17 -0.06 7.98 1.43
N GLU A 18 0.10 7.26 0.31
CA GLU A 18 -0.60 7.53 -0.95
C GLU A 18 -2.11 7.35 -0.80
N LEU A 19 -2.55 6.26 -0.14
CA LEU A 19 -3.96 6.01 0.15
C LEU A 19 -4.57 7.12 1.02
N GLN A 20 -3.88 7.55 2.09
CA GLN A 20 -4.34 8.66 2.94
C GLN A 20 -4.44 9.97 2.16
N GLY A 21 -3.47 10.23 1.27
CA GLY A 21 -3.49 11.41 0.40
C GLY A 21 -4.72 11.43 -0.50
N SER A 22 -5.01 10.31 -1.19
CA SER A 22 -6.20 10.20 -2.03
C SER A 22 -7.50 10.28 -1.24
N ALA A 23 -7.62 9.51 -0.14
CA ALA A 23 -8.80 9.54 0.72
C ALA A 23 -9.06 10.94 1.29
N GLY A 24 -8.01 11.68 1.65
CA GLY A 24 -8.11 13.07 2.08
C GLY A 24 -8.62 14.02 1.00
N ARG A 25 -8.22 13.83 -0.27
CA ARG A 25 -8.73 14.62 -1.40
C ARG A 25 -10.20 14.31 -1.68
N VAL A 26 -10.60 13.03 -1.62
CA VAL A 26 -12.01 12.61 -1.75
C VAL A 26 -12.88 13.17 -0.60
N ALA A 27 -12.41 13.10 0.65
CA ALA A 27 -13.16 13.61 1.81
C ALA A 27 -13.35 15.14 1.79
N ARG A 28 -12.36 15.88 1.29
CA ARG A 28 -12.48 17.33 1.09
C ARG A 28 -13.52 17.70 0.03
N MET A 29 -13.79 16.82 -0.93
CA MET A 29 -14.89 17.02 -1.89
C MET A 29 -16.26 16.80 -1.27
N ALA A 30 -16.42 15.83 -0.38
CA ALA A 30 -17.69 15.61 0.32
C ALA A 30 -18.10 16.80 1.23
N SER A 31 -17.12 17.59 1.69
CA SER A 31 -17.33 18.74 2.57
C SER A 31 -17.33 20.11 1.86
N ALA A 32 -16.84 20.20 0.62
CA ALA A 32 -16.84 21.43 -0.16
C ALA A 32 -18.08 21.50 -1.08
N ARG A 33 -18.76 22.64 -1.10
CA ARG A 33 -19.89 22.91 -2.01
C ARG A 33 -19.46 22.65 -3.48
N PRO A 34 -20.33 22.12 -4.38
CA PRO A 34 -19.94 21.47 -5.65
C PRO A 34 -19.35 22.37 -6.75
N SER A 35 -18.75 23.51 -6.41
CA SER A 35 -18.21 24.44 -7.40
C SER A 35 -16.84 24.91 -6.93
N ALA A 36 -15.77 24.25 -7.42
CA ALA A 36 -14.53 24.92 -7.88
C ALA A 36 -13.31 24.00 -8.07
N ALA A 37 -13.30 22.73 -7.66
CA ALA A 37 -12.11 21.89 -7.79
C ALA A 37 -12.39 20.61 -8.59
N GLY A 38 -11.94 20.58 -9.83
CA GLY A 38 -12.03 19.42 -10.74
C GLY A 38 -11.11 18.28 -10.31
N VAL A 39 -11.46 17.61 -9.21
CA VAL A 39 -10.87 16.33 -8.83
C VAL A 39 -11.58 15.24 -9.61
N ASP A 40 -10.85 14.52 -10.46
CA ASP A 40 -11.39 13.36 -11.18
C ASP A 40 -11.49 12.16 -10.23
N LEU A 41 -12.73 11.83 -9.82
CA LEU A 41 -12.99 10.68 -8.96
C LEU A 41 -12.53 9.35 -9.59
N GLY A 42 -12.53 9.25 -10.92
CA GLY A 42 -12.01 8.09 -11.63
C GLY A 42 -10.51 7.93 -11.39
N ALA A 43 -9.75 9.00 -11.58
CA ALA A 43 -8.32 9.02 -11.31
C ALA A 43 -7.98 8.75 -9.84
N GLU A 44 -8.75 9.31 -8.89
CA GLU A 44 -8.54 9.06 -7.46
C GLU A 44 -8.87 7.61 -7.07
N ALA A 45 -9.94 7.02 -7.63
CA ALA A 45 -10.28 5.62 -7.39
C ALA A 45 -9.20 4.67 -7.92
N VAL A 46 -8.63 4.97 -9.10
CA VAL A 46 -7.49 4.22 -9.66
C VAL A 46 -6.28 4.35 -8.74
N GLN A 47 -5.96 5.55 -8.27
CA GLN A 47 -4.83 5.74 -7.37
C GLN A 47 -4.99 4.96 -6.05
N GLN A 48 -6.21 4.90 -5.50
CA GLN A 48 -6.49 4.08 -4.32
C GLN A 48 -6.31 2.58 -4.59
N LEU A 49 -6.69 2.12 -5.80
CA LEU A 49 -6.52 0.74 -6.21
C LEU A 49 -5.04 0.38 -6.39
N GLU A 50 -4.26 1.25 -7.04
CA GLU A 50 -2.81 1.09 -7.20
C GLU A 50 -2.10 1.05 -5.84
N ALA A 51 -2.44 1.96 -4.93
CA ALA A 51 -1.88 1.98 -3.57
C ALA A 51 -2.22 0.68 -2.82
N ARG A 52 -3.45 0.17 -2.95
CA ARG A 52 -3.85 -1.12 -2.38
C ARG A 52 -3.03 -2.28 -2.94
N ASP A 53 -2.85 -2.33 -4.25
CA ASP A 53 -2.14 -3.43 -4.90
C ASP A 53 -0.63 -3.38 -4.56
N ALA A 54 -0.04 -2.19 -4.47
CA ALA A 54 1.34 -2.00 -4.00
C ALA A 54 1.53 -2.46 -2.55
N PHE A 55 0.55 -2.22 -1.68
CA PHE A 55 0.55 -2.74 -0.32
C PHE A 55 0.51 -4.28 -0.30
N ILE A 56 -0.38 -4.89 -1.07
CA ILE A 56 -0.52 -6.36 -1.15
C ILE A 56 0.76 -6.99 -1.73
N ALA A 57 1.37 -6.38 -2.75
CA ALA A 57 2.63 -6.84 -3.32
C ALA A 57 3.76 -6.84 -2.28
N SER A 58 3.88 -5.74 -1.52
CA SER A 58 4.88 -5.62 -0.44
C SER A 58 4.63 -6.65 0.67
N ALA A 59 3.38 -6.91 1.03
CA ALA A 59 3.02 -7.94 2.00
C ALA A 59 3.35 -9.36 1.50
N LYS A 60 3.15 -9.65 0.22
CA LYS A 60 3.55 -10.93 -0.39
C LYS A 60 5.05 -11.14 -0.29
N VAL A 61 5.88 -10.12 -0.57
CA VAL A 61 7.35 -10.23 -0.44
C VAL A 61 7.76 -10.64 0.97
N VAL A 62 7.17 -10.03 2.00
CA VAL A 62 7.43 -10.40 3.40
C VAL A 62 7.01 -11.85 3.67
N LYS A 63 5.83 -12.26 3.20
CA LYS A 63 5.34 -13.63 3.36
C LYS A 63 6.24 -14.67 2.67
N THR A 64 6.73 -14.38 1.46
CA THR A 64 7.65 -15.29 0.75
C THR A 64 8.98 -15.39 1.47
N ALA A 65 9.49 -14.28 2.02
CA ALA A 65 10.70 -14.29 2.81
C ALA A 65 10.56 -15.14 4.08
N ASP A 66 9.42 -15.04 4.78
CA ASP A 66 9.11 -15.87 5.94
C ASP A 66 9.00 -17.36 5.58
N ALA A 67 8.32 -17.70 4.48
CA ALA A 67 8.21 -19.07 3.99
C ALA A 67 9.59 -19.68 3.65
N MET A 68 10.47 -18.92 3.00
CA MET A 68 11.84 -19.35 2.70
C MET A 68 12.64 -19.63 3.98
N LEU A 69 12.43 -18.84 5.04
CA LEU A 69 13.07 -19.07 6.33
C LEU A 69 12.53 -20.31 7.03
N GLY A 70 11.22 -20.53 6.98
CA GLY A 70 10.59 -21.76 7.45
C GLY A 70 11.19 -22.99 6.76
N THR A 71 11.35 -22.96 5.44
CA THR A 71 11.96 -24.08 4.70
C THR A 71 13.42 -24.31 5.08
N LEU A 72 14.20 -23.26 5.35
CA LEU A 72 15.58 -23.42 5.81
C LEU A 72 15.65 -24.02 7.21
N LEU A 73 14.77 -23.59 8.12
CA LEU A 73 14.67 -24.16 9.47
C LEU A 73 14.28 -25.64 9.43
N ASP A 74 13.33 -26.02 8.56
CA ASP A 74 12.88 -27.40 8.39
C ASP A 74 13.99 -28.31 7.86
N THR A 75 14.84 -27.82 6.96
CA THR A 75 16.01 -28.60 6.48
C THR A 75 17.13 -28.76 7.51
N LEU A 76 17.14 -27.95 8.57
CA LEU A 76 18.15 -27.99 9.63
C LEU A 76 17.70 -28.82 10.86
N ALA A 77 16.42 -29.21 10.91
CA ALA A 77 15.81 -30.03 11.95
C ALA A 77 15.96 -31.52 11.65
#